data_AF-A0A8K0KRJ8-F1
#
_entry.id   AF-A0A8K0KRJ8-F1
#
_cell.length_a   1.000
_cell.length_b   1.000
_cell.length_c   1.000
_cell.angle_alpha   90.00
_cell.angle_beta   90.00
_cell.angle_gamma   90.00
#
_symmetry.space_group_name_H-M   'P 1'
#
loop_
_entity.id
_entity.type
_entity.pdbx_description
1 polymer ?
#
loop_
_entity_poly.entity_id
_entity_poly.type
_entity_poly.pdbx_seq_one_letter_code
_entity_poly.pdbx_strand_id
1 'polypeptide(L)'
;MGHTTLKLWQDCYIKSSKQAMLEGLSIDLKRPTGRGPRFVILSAGSDQGFVENARLVYPAKKHTDGDLRNGLNPNFHPTSRKTVFIMDNASYHSGKPEKIPISSSKKEEIKIWLTSKGIEYPEKSLKIKLIKINDSVWSKYTTYEVDEKANE
;
A
#
# COMPACT_ATOMS: atom_id res chain seq x y z
N MET A 1 -19.60 -5.45 13.07
CA MET A 1 -18.47 -5.62 14.01
C MET A 1 -17.21 -5.85 13.17
N GLY A 2 -16.18 -5.04 13.34
CA GLY A 2 -14.90 -5.21 12.65
C GLY A 2 -13.77 -5.05 13.66
N HIS A 3 -13.10 -6.16 13.97
CA HIS A 3 -11.87 -6.16 14.76
C HIS A 3 -10.71 -5.80 13.83
N THR A 4 -10.15 -4.61 13.98
CA THR A 4 -8.85 -4.26 13.38
C THR A 4 -7.76 -4.53 14.41
N THR A 5 -6.74 -5.28 13.99
CA THR A 5 -5.58 -5.68 14.80
C THR A 5 -4.75 -4.46 15.20
N LEU A 6 -4.48 -4.37 16.50
CA LEU A 6 -3.76 -3.29 17.18
C LEU A 6 -2.25 -3.40 16.93
N LYS A 7 -1.72 -2.55 16.05
CA LYS A 7 -0.34 -2.06 16.18
C LYS A 7 -0.40 -0.54 16.09
N LEU A 8 -0.42 0.10 17.25
CA LEU A 8 -0.31 1.55 17.39
C LEU A 8 1.01 1.84 18.08
N TRP A 9 1.70 2.87 17.61
CA TRP A 9 2.71 3.51 18.42
C TRP A 9 1.99 4.16 19.60
N GLN A 10 2.36 3.75 20.81
CA GLN A 10 1.81 4.29 22.05
C GLN A 10 2.97 4.98 22.75
N ASP A 11 2.83 6.28 23.00
CA ASP A 11 3.78 7.01 23.82
C ASP A 11 3.76 6.42 25.24
N CYS A 12 4.89 5.88 25.68
CA CYS A 12 5.07 5.29 27.01
C CYS A 12 5.62 6.28 28.03
N TYR A 13 6.01 7.50 27.61
CA TYR A 13 6.65 8.48 28.48
C TYR A 13 5.62 9.32 29.25
N ILE A 14 4.49 9.65 28.62
CA ILE A 14 3.43 10.45 29.24
C ILE A 14 2.44 9.52 29.96
N LYS A 15 2.42 9.55 31.30
CA LYS A 15 1.60 8.63 32.10
C LYS A 15 0.18 9.12 32.37
N SER A 16 -0.11 10.40 32.14
CA SER A 16 -1.45 10.96 32.33
C SER A 16 -1.67 12.28 31.60
N SER A 17 -2.94 12.62 31.36
CA SER A 17 -3.36 13.93 30.83
C SER A 17 -2.91 15.11 31.68
N LYS A 18 -2.87 14.93 33.00
CA LYS A 18 -2.44 15.98 33.93
C LYS A 18 -0.94 16.25 33.83
N GLN A 19 -0.13 15.21 33.65
CA GLN A 19 1.31 15.33 33.45
C GLN A 19 1.63 16.05 32.14
N ALA A 20 1.01 15.63 31.03
CA ALA A 20 1.16 16.30 29.74
C ALA A 20 0.77 17.78 29.80
N MET A 21 -0.35 18.12 30.45
CA MET A 21 -0.78 19.52 30.60
C MET A 21 0.23 20.35 31.38
N LEU A 22 0.83 19.80 32.44
CA LEU A 22 1.85 20.48 33.24
C LEU A 22 3.17 20.66 32.48
N GLU A 23 3.52 19.71 31.63
CA GLU A 23 4.73 19.73 30.80
C GLU A 23 4.54 20.49 29.48
N GLY A 24 3.34 21.07 29.24
CA GLY A 24 3.02 21.81 28.00
C GLY A 24 2.93 20.92 26.75
N LEU A 25 2.79 19.61 26.94
CA LEU A 25 2.68 18.61 25.89
C LEU A 25 1.21 18.37 25.53
N SER A 26 0.91 18.24 24.24
CA SER A 26 -0.42 17.75 23.84
C SER A 26 -0.51 16.26 24.11
N ILE A 27 -1.49 15.83 24.90
CA ILE A 27 -1.85 14.41 24.90
C ILE A 27 -2.36 14.02 23.52
N ASP A 28 -1.92 12.85 23.05
CA ASP A 28 -2.30 12.31 21.75
C ASP A 28 -3.80 12.41 21.50
N LEU A 29 -4.13 12.62 20.22
CA LEU A 29 -5.49 12.64 19.71
C LEU A 29 -6.25 11.40 20.20
N LYS A 30 -7.43 11.61 20.80
CA LYS A 30 -8.38 10.54 21.13
C LYS A 30 -8.46 9.56 19.96
N ARG A 31 -8.35 8.26 20.25
CA ARG A 31 -8.45 7.15 19.28
C ARG A 31 -9.45 7.51 18.17
N PRO A 32 -8.99 7.78 16.93
CA PRO A 32 -9.93 8.04 15.86
C PRO A 32 -10.76 6.79 15.67
N THR A 33 -12.08 6.92 15.79
CA THR A 33 -13.05 5.80 15.73
C THR A 33 -13.17 5.19 14.33
N GLY A 34 -12.25 5.52 13.42
CA GLY A 34 -12.35 5.29 11.97
C GLY A 34 -13.44 6.11 11.28
N ARG A 35 -14.18 6.95 12.03
CA ARG A 35 -15.33 7.76 11.60
C ARG A 35 -15.00 9.25 11.56
N GLY A 36 -13.88 9.61 10.94
CA GLY A 36 -13.52 10.99 10.66
C GLY A 36 -13.21 11.18 9.17
N PRO A 37 -13.24 12.42 8.66
CA PRO A 37 -12.72 12.71 7.33
C PRO A 37 -11.25 12.26 7.28
N ARG A 38 -10.88 11.58 6.19
CA ARG A 38 -9.49 11.23 5.90
C ARG A 38 -8.92 12.33 5.01
N PHE A 39 -7.63 12.60 5.13
CA PHE A 39 -6.91 13.53 4.26
C PHE A 39 -5.78 12.79 3.56
N VAL A 40 -5.55 13.14 2.30
CA VAL A 40 -4.33 12.76 1.58
C VAL A 40 -3.36 13.92 1.70
N ILE A 41 -2.12 13.61 2.07
CA ILE A 41 -1.02 14.56 2.16
C ILE A 41 0.06 14.07 1.20
N LEU A 42 0.39 14.90 0.21
CA LEU A 42 1.49 14.68 -0.73
C LEU A 42 2.52 15.80 -0.50
N SER A 43 3.80 15.46 -0.54
CA SER A 43 4.90 16.42 -0.44
C SER A 43 6.05 15.93 -1.31
N ALA A 44 6.75 16.85 -2.00
CA ALA A 44 7.99 16.55 -2.69
C ALA A 44 9.19 16.96 -1.84
N GLY A 45 10.25 16.18 -1.86
CA GLY A 45 11.50 16.50 -1.19
C GLY A 45 12.70 15.88 -1.88
N SER A 46 13.87 16.39 -1.53
CA SER A 46 15.19 15.91 -1.96
C SER A 46 16.08 15.67 -0.73
N ASP A 47 17.33 15.30 -0.95
CA ASP A 47 18.37 15.27 0.08
C ASP A 47 18.60 16.65 0.75
N GLN A 48 18.20 17.74 0.08
CA GLN A 48 18.26 19.11 0.60
C GLN A 48 16.99 19.56 1.35
N GLY A 49 16.03 18.66 1.57
CA GLY A 49 14.77 18.94 2.27
C GLY A 49 13.55 19.02 1.35
N PHE A 50 12.42 19.46 1.91
CA PHE A 50 11.15 19.56 1.19
C PHE A 50 11.15 20.71 0.19
N VAL A 51 10.55 20.48 -0.97
CA VAL A 51 10.37 21.52 -1.99
C VAL A 51 9.27 22.46 -1.55
N GLU A 52 9.60 23.75 -1.49
CA GLU A 52 8.63 24.80 -1.15
C GLU A 52 7.47 24.81 -2.17
N ASN A 53 6.25 25.02 -1.69
CA ASN A 53 5.00 24.99 -2.49
C ASN A 53 4.66 23.63 -3.15
N ALA A 54 5.40 22.55 -2.87
CA ALA A 54 5.08 21.21 -3.36
C ALA A 54 4.19 20.39 -2.42
N ARG A 55 3.63 21.00 -1.36
CA ARG A 55 2.72 20.33 -0.43
C ARG A 55 1.29 20.40 -0.94
N LEU A 56 0.65 19.25 -1.11
CA LEU A 56 -0.75 19.13 -1.47
C LEU A 56 -1.50 18.40 -0.35
N VAL A 57 -2.56 19.01 0.17
CA VAL A 57 -3.43 18.43 1.20
C VAL A 57 -4.87 18.53 0.75
N TYR A 58 -5.57 17.40 0.68
CA TYR A 58 -6.98 17.38 0.28
C TYR A 58 -7.76 16.32 1.06
N PRO A 59 -9.07 16.53 1.31
CA PRO A 59 -9.91 15.52 1.93
C PRO A 59 -10.07 14.32 0.97
N ALA A 60 -9.87 13.11 1.48
CA ALA A 60 -10.11 11.88 0.75
C ALA A 60 -11.62 11.67 0.57
N LYS A 61 -12.04 11.31 -0.64
CA LYS A 61 -13.41 10.95 -0.95
C LYS A 61 -13.69 9.55 -0.40
N LYS A 62 -14.94 9.30 0.04
CA LYS A 62 -15.34 7.97 0.53
C LYS A 62 -15.17 6.93 -0.59
N HIS A 63 -14.49 5.83 -0.29
CA HIS A 63 -14.40 4.62 -1.13
C HIS A 63 -13.69 4.73 -2.49
N THR A 64 -12.67 5.57 -2.62
CA THR A 64 -11.87 5.58 -3.85
C THR A 64 -10.40 5.27 -3.56
N ASP A 65 -10.01 4.03 -3.83
CA ASP A 65 -8.60 3.62 -4.06
C ASP A 65 -7.93 4.47 -5.17
N GLY A 66 -8.73 5.28 -5.89
CA GLY A 66 -8.32 6.16 -6.98
C GLY A 66 -7.93 7.60 -6.59
N ASP A 67 -7.94 8.00 -5.31
CA ASP A 67 -7.65 9.41 -4.96
C ASP A 67 -6.17 9.79 -5.14
N LEU A 68 -5.23 8.85 -5.07
CA LEU A 68 -3.86 9.06 -5.54
C LEU A 68 -3.76 9.02 -7.06
N ARG A 69 -4.55 8.16 -7.72
CA ARG A 69 -4.54 7.99 -9.18
C ARG A 69 -4.97 9.27 -9.91
N ASN A 70 -5.88 10.05 -9.33
CA ASN A 70 -6.44 11.27 -9.92
C ASN A 70 -5.86 12.56 -9.32
N GLY A 71 -5.18 12.49 -8.18
CA GLY A 71 -4.68 13.64 -7.42
C GLY A 71 -3.23 14.01 -7.71
N LEU A 72 -2.48 13.17 -8.43
CA LEU A 72 -1.15 13.53 -8.90
C LEU A 72 -1.30 14.61 -9.98
N ASN A 73 -1.03 15.86 -9.58
CA ASN A 73 -0.92 16.96 -10.52
C ASN A 73 0.12 16.62 -11.58
N PRO A 74 -0.10 16.97 -12.86
CA PRO A 74 0.93 16.86 -13.90
C PRO A 74 2.16 17.74 -13.63
N ASN A 75 2.15 18.61 -12.61
CA ASN A 75 3.35 19.32 -12.15
C ASN A 75 4.23 18.48 -11.21
N PHE A 76 3.74 17.30 -10.78
CA PHE A 76 4.47 16.29 -10.02
C PHE A 76 5.09 15.23 -10.93
N HIS A 77 5.19 15.48 -12.25
CA HIS A 77 5.99 14.61 -13.10
C HIS A 77 7.42 14.56 -12.57
N PRO A 78 8.03 13.36 -12.56
CA PRO A 78 9.46 13.23 -12.37
C PRO A 78 10.17 14.23 -13.28
N THR A 79 10.89 15.15 -12.66
CA THR A 79 11.94 15.87 -13.40
C THR A 79 12.92 14.82 -13.93
N SER A 80 13.80 15.19 -14.85
CA SER A 80 14.78 14.31 -15.52
C SER A 80 15.77 13.55 -14.60
N ARG A 81 15.50 13.46 -13.30
CA ARG A 81 16.25 12.75 -12.26
C ARG A 81 15.41 11.59 -11.69
N LYS A 82 16.08 10.58 -11.17
CA LYS A 82 15.45 9.44 -10.48
C LYS A 82 14.59 9.96 -9.31
N THR A 83 13.28 9.75 -9.38
CA THR A 83 12.33 10.08 -8.32
C THR A 83 11.95 8.84 -7.52
N VAL A 84 11.74 9.00 -6.21
CA VAL A 84 11.30 7.91 -5.32
C VAL A 84 9.93 8.28 -4.75
N PHE A 85 8.94 7.41 -4.95
CA PHE A 85 7.63 7.53 -4.30
C PHE A 85 7.67 6.80 -2.98
N ILE A 86 7.37 7.51 -1.89
CA ILE A 86 7.24 6.94 -0.55
C ILE A 86 5.77 7.01 -0.18
N MET A 87 5.16 5.85 0.03
CA MET A 87 3.74 5.70 0.39
C MET A 87 3.64 4.90 1.69
N ASP A 88 2.56 5.11 2.45
CA ASP A 88 2.28 4.25 3.59
C ASP A 88 2.02 2.81 3.11
N ASN A 89 2.50 1.83 3.87
CA ASN A 89 2.29 0.42 3.55
C ASN A 89 0.84 0.02 3.89
N ALA A 90 -0.08 0.28 2.96
CA ALA A 90 -1.47 -0.12 3.08
C ALA A 90 -1.84 -1.14 2.00
N SER A 91 -2.62 -2.14 2.37
CA SER A 91 -2.95 -3.27 1.48
C SER A 91 -3.63 -2.86 0.17
N TYR A 92 -4.31 -1.71 0.16
CA TYR A 92 -4.98 -1.15 -1.02
C TYR A 92 -4.03 -0.42 -1.99
N HIS A 93 -2.81 -0.07 -1.57
CA HIS A 93 -1.78 0.48 -2.47
C HIS A 93 -1.06 -0.61 -3.27
N SER A 94 -1.17 -1.86 -2.85
CA SER A 94 -0.58 -3.03 -3.51
C SER A 94 -1.52 -3.64 -4.57
N GLY A 95 -2.24 -2.81 -5.32
CA GLY A 95 -3.05 -3.24 -6.45
C GLY A 95 -2.18 -4.05 -7.42
N LYS A 96 -2.58 -5.29 -7.69
CA LYS A 96 -1.93 -6.13 -8.69
C LYS A 96 -2.76 -6.09 -9.97
N PRO A 97 -2.16 -5.77 -11.14
CA PRO A 97 -2.89 -5.74 -12.39
C PRO A 97 -3.40 -7.15 -12.78
N GLU A 98 -2.67 -8.18 -12.35
CA GLU A 98 -3.04 -9.58 -12.55
C GLU A 98 -3.29 -10.31 -11.22
N LYS A 99 -4.37 -11.11 -11.18
CA LYS A 99 -4.68 -11.96 -10.04
C LYS A 99 -3.87 -13.26 -10.11
N ILE A 100 -2.70 -13.26 -9.48
CA ILE A 100 -1.89 -14.47 -9.31
C ILE A 100 -2.59 -15.43 -8.31
N PRO A 101 -2.73 -16.73 -8.64
CA PRO A 101 -3.32 -17.71 -7.74
C PRO A 101 -2.57 -17.80 -6.40
N ILE A 102 -3.32 -18.06 -5.33
CA ILE A 102 -2.80 -18.24 -3.97
C ILE A 102 -3.26 -19.59 -3.41
N SER A 103 -2.78 -19.96 -2.22
CA SER A 103 -3.11 -21.24 -1.58
C SER A 103 -4.62 -21.50 -1.40
N SER A 104 -5.44 -20.43 -1.33
CA SER A 104 -6.91 -20.51 -1.28
C SER A 104 -7.58 -20.63 -2.66
N SER A 105 -6.89 -20.36 -3.77
CA SER A 105 -7.42 -20.49 -5.14
C SER A 105 -7.82 -21.93 -5.47
N LYS A 106 -8.76 -22.10 -6.41
CA LYS A 106 -9.16 -23.44 -6.86
C LYS A 106 -8.04 -24.10 -7.65
N LYS A 107 -8.00 -25.43 -7.67
CA LYS A 107 -6.95 -26.19 -8.37
C LYS A 107 -6.97 -25.88 -9.87
N GLU A 108 -8.16 -25.73 -10.42
CA GLU A 108 -8.44 -25.44 -11.82
C GLU A 108 -7.96 -24.04 -12.19
N GLU A 109 -8.19 -23.04 -11.31
CA GLU A 109 -7.69 -21.67 -11.49
C GLU A 109 -6.16 -21.63 -11.56
N ILE A 110 -5.49 -22.38 -10.68
CA ILE A 110 -4.02 -22.48 -10.69
C ILE A 110 -3.52 -23.10 -12.00
N LYS A 111 -4.19 -24.16 -12.49
CA LYS A 111 -3.84 -24.79 -13.77
C LYS A 111 -4.02 -23.84 -14.95
N ILE A 112 -5.16 -23.15 -15.03
CA ILE A 112 -5.45 -22.17 -16.09
C ILE A 112 -4.38 -21.08 -16.11
N TRP A 113 -4.01 -20.57 -14.94
CA TRP A 113 -2.97 -19.54 -14.82
C TRP A 113 -1.58 -20.05 -15.21
N LEU A 114 -1.17 -21.23 -14.76
CA LEU A 114 0.13 -21.81 -15.16
C LEU A 114 0.19 -22.03 -16.67
N THR A 115 -0.88 -22.54 -17.28
CA THR A 115 -1.00 -22.73 -18.73
C THR A 115 -0.95 -21.41 -19.49
N SER A 116 -1.64 -20.35 -19.01
CA SER A 116 -1.62 -19.04 -19.67
C SER A 116 -0.23 -18.39 -19.64
N LYS A 117 0.61 -18.76 -18.67
CA LYS A 117 2.02 -18.36 -18.59
C LYS A 117 3.00 -19.30 -19.30
N GLY A 118 2.51 -20.38 -19.91
CA GLY A 118 3.35 -21.39 -20.56
C GLY A 118 4.20 -22.22 -19.59
N ILE A 119 3.77 -22.35 -18.33
CA ILE A 119 4.48 -23.09 -17.30
C ILE A 119 4.00 -24.54 -17.29
N GLU A 120 4.91 -25.45 -17.57
CA GLU A 120 4.62 -26.88 -17.53
C GLU A 120 4.40 -27.38 -16.10
N TYR A 121 3.42 -28.26 -15.94
CA TYR A 121 3.15 -28.95 -14.69
C TYR A 121 2.68 -30.38 -14.96
N PRO A 122 2.97 -31.35 -14.07
CA PRO A 122 2.48 -32.71 -14.25
C PRO A 122 0.95 -32.75 -14.21
N GLU A 123 0.32 -33.45 -15.18
CA GLU A 123 -1.14 -33.46 -15.37
C GLU A 123 -1.91 -33.91 -14.10
N LYS A 124 -1.39 -34.94 -13.43
CA LYS A 124 -1.89 -35.52 -12.17
C LYS A 124 -1.30 -34.85 -10.90
N SER A 125 -0.92 -33.56 -10.98
CA SER A 125 -0.39 -32.85 -9.82
C SER A 125 -1.41 -32.61 -8.72
N LEU A 126 -0.96 -32.73 -7.47
CA LEU A 126 -1.69 -32.26 -6.29
C LEU A 126 -1.66 -30.73 -6.23
N LYS A 127 -2.70 -30.12 -5.63
CA LYS A 127 -2.79 -28.66 -5.48
C LYS A 127 -1.54 -28.06 -4.81
N ILE A 128 -1.00 -28.74 -3.79
CA ILE A 128 0.20 -28.31 -3.08
C ILE A 128 1.42 -28.23 -4.03
N LYS A 129 1.57 -29.19 -4.96
CA LYS A 129 2.67 -29.16 -5.95
C LYS A 129 2.49 -28.01 -6.93
N LEU A 130 1.26 -27.76 -7.39
CA LEU A 130 0.96 -26.64 -8.28
C LEU A 130 1.24 -25.27 -7.62
N ILE A 131 0.88 -25.12 -6.34
CA ILE A 131 1.21 -23.91 -5.57
C ILE A 131 2.72 -23.74 -5.43
N LYS A 132 3.48 -24.81 -5.16
CA LYS A 132 4.95 -24.70 -5.09
C LYS A 132 5.58 -24.22 -6.40
N ILE A 133 5.05 -24.68 -7.55
CA ILE A 133 5.50 -24.21 -8.87
C ILE A 133 5.14 -22.73 -9.06
N ASN A 134 3.91 -22.35 -8.70
CA ASN A 134 3.47 -20.95 -8.72
C ASN A 134 4.36 -20.06 -7.83
N ASP A 135 4.67 -20.50 -6.61
CA ASP A 135 5.49 -19.76 -5.66
C ASP A 135 6.94 -19.61 -6.15
N SER A 136 7.49 -20.61 -6.86
CA SER A 136 8.84 -20.53 -7.42
C SER A 136 8.97 -19.54 -8.58
N VAL A 137 7.85 -19.24 -9.26
CA VAL A 137 7.83 -18.22 -10.34
C VAL A 137 7.16 -16.91 -9.92
N TRP A 138 6.65 -16.84 -8.68
CA TRP A 138 5.77 -15.76 -8.23
C TRP A 138 6.40 -14.38 -8.39
N SER A 139 7.69 -14.24 -8.03
CA SER A 139 8.42 -12.98 -8.15
C SER A 139 8.56 -12.49 -9.59
N LYS A 140 8.55 -13.40 -10.57
CA LYS A 140 8.67 -13.06 -12.00
C LYS A 140 7.40 -12.43 -12.56
N TYR A 141 6.24 -12.79 -12.01
CA TYR A 141 4.93 -12.34 -12.50
C TYR A 141 4.24 -11.35 -11.54
N THR A 142 4.84 -11.09 -10.38
CA THR A 142 4.33 -10.08 -9.45
C THR A 142 4.77 -8.70 -9.91
N THR A 143 3.84 -7.99 -10.54
CA THR A 143 3.94 -6.54 -10.75
C THR A 143 2.93 -5.83 -9.86
N TYR A 144 3.26 -4.60 -9.49
CA TYR A 144 2.34 -3.70 -8.80
C TYR A 144 2.00 -2.55 -9.73
N GLU A 145 0.75 -2.11 -9.73
CA GLU A 145 0.29 -1.01 -10.59
C GLU A 145 1.08 0.29 -10.37
N VAL A 146 1.60 0.48 -9.15
CA VAL A 146 2.45 1.64 -8.79
C VAL A 146 3.82 1.57 -9.45
N ASP A 147 4.36 0.36 -9.67
CA ASP A 147 5.67 0.17 -10.29
C ASP A 147 5.59 0.43 -11.80
N GLU A 148 4.48 0.07 -12.45
CA GLU A 148 4.24 0.38 -13.87
C GLU A 148 4.20 1.90 -14.09
N LYS A 149 3.44 2.63 -13.25
CA LYS A 149 3.34 4.09 -13.33
C LYS A 149 4.62 4.84 -12.99
N ALA A 150 5.49 4.27 -12.17
CA ALA A 150 6.78 4.88 -11.85
C ALA A 150 7.81 4.72 -13.00
N ASN A 151 7.56 3.79 -13.93
CA ASN A 151 8.43 3.52 -15.07
C ASN A 151 7.92 4.11 -16.41
N GLU A 152 6.72 4.70 -16.44
CA GLU A 152 6.23 5.55 -17.54
C GLU A 152 6.97 6.90 -17.58
#